data_AF-A0A1I7LZZ9-F1
#
_entry.id   AF-A0A1I7LZZ9-F1
#
_cell.length_a   1.000
_cell.length_b   1.000
_cell.length_c   1.000
_cell.angle_alpha   90.00
_cell.angle_beta   90.00
_cell.angle_gamma   90.00
#
_symmetry.space_group_name_H-M   'P 1'
#
loop_
_entity.id
_entity.type
_entity.pdbx_description
1 polymer ?
#
loop_
_entity_poly.entity_id
_entity_poly.type
_entity_poly.pdbx_seq_one_letter_code
_entity_poly.pdbx_strand_id
1 'polypeptide(L)'
;MDRKPRVDIVEKLRSLREQGFRIVISTARNMNTYNGNLGIMNVKTLPVILNWLEQHDIPYDEIILGKPWCGIEGFYVDDKAIRPDEFAKLDLPAIHKLVGYKSQD
;
A
#
# COMPACT_ATOMS: atom_id res chain seq x y z
N MET A 1 18.79 -9.79 1.16
CA MET A 1 18.82 -9.03 -0.11
C MET A 1 17.87 -7.87 0.03
N ASP A 2 18.35 -6.66 -0.27
CA ASP A 2 17.51 -5.47 -0.30
C ASP A 2 16.48 -5.60 -1.44
N ARG A 3 15.21 -5.29 -1.17
CA ARG A 3 14.13 -5.47 -2.16
C ARG A 3 14.03 -4.20 -2.99
N LYS A 4 14.16 -4.31 -4.31
CA LYS A 4 14.00 -3.15 -5.20
C LYS A 4 12.53 -2.73 -5.30
N PRO A 5 12.23 -1.42 -5.39
CA PRO A 5 10.89 -0.93 -5.62
C PRO A 5 10.40 -1.29 -7.03
N ARG A 6 9.09 -1.41 -7.18
CA ARG A 6 8.41 -1.51 -8.48
C ARG A 6 8.24 -0.12 -9.08
N VAL A 7 9.06 0.23 -10.07
CA VAL A 7 9.12 1.59 -10.63
C VAL A 7 7.76 2.06 -11.15
N ASP A 8 7.02 1.19 -11.85
CA ASP A 8 5.68 1.46 -12.37
C ASP A 8 4.68 1.90 -11.29
N ILE A 9 4.73 1.26 -10.11
CA ILE A 9 3.91 1.63 -8.95
C ILE A 9 4.36 2.96 -8.36
N VAL A 10 5.66 3.18 -8.23
CA VAL A 10 6.20 4.41 -7.60
C VAL A 10 5.85 5.64 -8.42
N GLU A 11 6.01 5.60 -9.73
CA GLU A 11 5.65 6.72 -10.61
C GLU A 11 4.15 7.02 -10.55
N LYS A 12 3.31 5.97 -10.48
CA LYS A 12 1.87 6.15 -10.33
C LYS A 12 1.49 6.81 -9.00
N LEU A 13 2.16 6.43 -7.90
CA LEU A 13 1.95 7.05 -6.59
C LEU A 13 2.35 8.53 -6.59
N ARG A 14 3.50 8.88 -7.20
CA ARG A 14 3.95 10.27 -7.34
C ARG A 14 2.94 11.10 -8.15
N SER A 15 2.52 10.59 -9.30
CA SER A 15 1.51 11.25 -10.14
C SER A 15 0.17 11.47 -9.42
N LEU A 16 -0.28 10.51 -8.59
CA LEU A 16 -1.50 10.70 -7.79
C LEU A 16 -1.30 11.70 -6.65
N ARG A 17 -0.14 11.72 -6.00
CA ARG A 17 0.19 12.74 -4.98
C ARG A 17 0.17 14.14 -5.57
N GLU A 18 0.70 14.34 -6.77
CA GLU A 18 0.64 15.62 -7.50
C GLU A 18 -0.81 16.04 -7.83
N GLN A 19 -1.70 15.06 -8.02
CA GLN A 19 -3.15 15.28 -8.18
C GLN A 19 -3.89 15.51 -6.85
N GLY A 20 -3.17 15.55 -5.72
CA GLY A 20 -3.74 15.83 -4.40
C GLY A 20 -4.24 14.58 -3.64
N PHE A 21 -3.93 13.38 -4.11
CA PHE A 21 -4.27 12.16 -3.37
C PHE A 21 -3.38 12.00 -2.14
N ARG A 22 -4.01 11.61 -1.05
CA ARG A 22 -3.33 11.15 0.17
C ARG A 22 -2.89 9.70 0.00
N ILE A 23 -1.63 9.39 0.32
CA ILE A 23 -1.04 8.06 0.19
C ILE A 23 -0.86 7.43 1.57
N VAL A 24 -1.60 6.36 1.85
CA VAL A 24 -1.54 5.63 3.12
C VAL A 24 -0.98 4.23 2.89
N ILE A 25 0.13 3.91 3.55
CA ILE A 25 0.73 2.57 3.48
C ILE A 25 0.16 1.71 4.60
N SER A 26 -0.72 0.77 4.25
CA SER A 26 -1.29 -0.21 5.19
C SER A 26 -0.68 -1.59 5.00
N THR A 27 -0.07 -2.16 6.04
CA THR A 27 0.73 -3.40 5.90
C THR A 27 0.54 -4.41 7.02
N ALA A 28 0.59 -5.70 6.64
CA ALA A 28 0.54 -6.85 7.53
C ALA A 28 1.95 -7.39 7.86
N ARG A 29 3.01 -6.64 7.51
CA ARG A 29 4.40 -7.09 7.69
C ARG A 29 4.66 -7.43 9.16
N ASN A 30 5.24 -8.61 9.40
CA ASN A 30 5.54 -9.16 10.72
C ASN A 30 4.34 -9.40 11.65
N MET A 31 3.09 -9.32 11.16
CA MET A 31 1.91 -9.71 11.92
C MET A 31 1.98 -11.17 12.37
N ASN A 32 2.32 -12.08 11.45
CA ASN A 32 2.51 -13.50 11.78
C ASN A 32 3.72 -13.70 12.72
N THR A 33 4.86 -13.08 12.39
CA THR A 33 6.11 -13.23 13.15
C THR A 33 6.00 -12.80 14.61
N TYR A 34 5.22 -11.75 14.91
CA TYR A 34 5.06 -11.22 16.25
C TYR A 34 3.66 -11.48 16.83
N ASN A 35 2.92 -12.46 16.30
CA ASN A 35 1.59 -12.84 16.79
C ASN A 35 0.64 -11.65 16.98
N GLY A 36 0.65 -10.71 16.04
CA GLY A 36 -0.18 -9.50 16.06
C GLY A 36 0.25 -8.43 17.07
N ASN A 37 1.39 -8.56 17.76
CA ASN A 37 1.83 -7.59 18.77
C ASN A 37 2.34 -6.29 18.13
N LEU A 38 1.46 -5.28 18.08
CA LEU A 38 1.75 -3.96 17.50
C LEU A 38 2.92 -3.24 18.19
N GLY A 39 3.05 -3.37 19.51
CA GLY A 39 4.14 -2.73 20.26
C GLY A 39 5.52 -3.21 19.78
N ILE A 40 5.67 -4.52 19.56
CA ILE A 40 6.92 -5.08 19.01
C ILE A 40 7.14 -4.62 17.58
N MET A 41 6.09 -4.58 16.74
CA MET A 41 6.19 -4.11 15.35
C MET A 41 6.57 -2.64 15.24
N ASN A 42 6.07 -1.78 16.13
CA ASN A 42 6.46 -0.38 16.19
C ASN A 42 7.97 -0.23 16.41
N VAL A 43 8.56 -1.07 17.27
CA VAL A 43 10.00 -1.01 17.57
C VAL A 43 10.85 -1.69 16.49
N LYS A 44 10.42 -2.84 15.95
CA LYS A 44 11.26 -3.69 15.08
C LYS A 44 10.95 -3.57 13.59
N THR A 45 9.70 -3.32 13.24
CA THR A 45 9.22 -3.36 11.85
C THR A 45 9.16 -1.95 11.26
N LEU A 46 8.61 -0.99 12.00
CA LEU A 46 8.40 0.37 11.50
C LEU A 46 9.70 1.05 11.06
N PRO A 47 10.83 1.00 11.81
CA PRO A 47 12.07 1.65 11.36
C PRO A 47 12.62 1.09 10.05
N VAL A 48 12.47 -0.22 9.83
CA VAL A 48 12.90 -0.88 8.59
C VAL A 48 12.03 -0.42 7.40
N ILE A 49 10.72 -0.26 7.62
CA ILE A 49 9.82 0.27 6.59
C ILE A 49 10.18 1.72 6.25
N LEU A 50 10.34 2.57 7.27
CA LEU A 50 10.68 3.99 7.10
C LEU A 50 11.98 4.16 6.33
N ASN A 51 13.05 3.47 6.75
CA ASN A 51 14.34 3.53 6.08
C ASN A 51 14.25 3.08 4.62
N TRP A 52 13.48 2.03 4.31
CA TRP A 52 13.32 1.57 2.93
C TRP A 52 12.53 2.57 2.08
N LEU A 53 11.46 3.17 2.63
CA LEU A 53 10.68 4.19 1.92
C LEU A 53 11.52 5.45 1.64
N GLU A 54 12.32 5.89 2.62
CA GLU A 54 13.23 7.02 2.49
C GLU A 54 14.33 6.76 1.45
N GLN A 55 15.00 5.60 1.54
CA GLN A 55 16.06 5.21 0.59
C GLN A 55 15.61 5.16 -0.87
N HIS A 56 14.32 4.90 -1.10
CA HIS A 56 13.74 4.80 -2.44
C HIS A 56 12.84 5.99 -2.82
N ASP A 57 12.79 7.03 -1.98
CA ASP A 57 11.99 8.24 -2.19
C ASP A 57 10.51 7.89 -2.54
N ILE A 58 9.92 7.01 -1.74
CA ILE A 58 8.54 6.58 -1.93
C ILE A 58 7.61 7.57 -1.23
N PRO A 59 6.63 8.19 -1.92
CA PRO A 59 5.71 9.11 -1.29
C PRO A 59 4.73 8.39 -0.35
N TYR A 60 4.54 8.91 0.86
CA TYR A 60 3.49 8.50 1.80
C TYR A 60 3.17 9.63 2.77
N ASP A 61 1.96 9.60 3.34
CA ASP A 61 1.50 10.53 4.37
C ASP A 61 1.23 9.83 5.70
N GLU A 62 0.88 8.54 5.66
CA GLU A 62 0.65 7.71 6.85
C GLU A 62 1.17 6.29 6.65
N ILE A 63 1.54 5.65 7.75
CA ILE A 63 1.82 4.20 7.81
C ILE A 63 0.91 3.58 8.87
N ILE A 64 0.11 2.60 8.45
CA ILE A 64 -0.74 1.81 9.32
C ILE A 64 -0.18 0.39 9.39
N LEU A 65 0.39 0.06 10.56
CA LEU A 65 0.71 -1.31 10.92
C LEU A 65 -0.56 -2.03 11.41
N GLY A 66 -0.53 -3.36 11.41
CA GLY A 66 -1.63 -4.14 11.99
C GLY A 66 -2.68 -4.60 11.00
N LYS A 67 -2.48 -4.44 9.69
CA LYS A 67 -3.41 -5.01 8.70
C LYS A 67 -3.56 -6.52 8.98
N PRO A 68 -4.78 -7.07 9.05
CA PRO A 68 -4.98 -8.50 9.30
C PRO A 68 -4.20 -9.34 8.30
N TRP A 69 -3.39 -10.28 8.79
CA TRP A 69 -2.68 -11.22 7.93
C TRP A 69 -3.65 -12.33 7.49
N CYS A 70 -3.84 -12.48 6.19
CA CYS A 70 -4.80 -13.43 5.62
C CYS A 70 -4.30 -14.89 5.60
N GLY A 71 -3.08 -15.17 6.08
CA GLY A 71 -2.48 -16.50 6.00
C GLY A 71 -1.67 -16.69 4.71
N ILE A 72 -1.30 -17.95 4.43
CA ILE A 72 -0.53 -18.32 3.23
C ILE A 72 -1.44 -18.41 2.00
N GLU A 73 -2.61 -19.02 2.15
CA GLU A 73 -3.57 -19.26 1.06
C GLU A 73 -4.74 -18.28 1.03
N GLY A 74 -4.80 -17.35 1.99
CA GLY A 74 -5.87 -16.37 2.07
C GLY A 74 -5.68 -15.16 1.16
N PHE A 75 -6.74 -14.39 1.04
CA PHE A 75 -6.80 -13.19 0.20
C PHE A 75 -7.80 -12.19 0.80
N TYR A 76 -7.84 -10.98 0.24
CA TYR A 76 -8.78 -9.93 0.63
C TYR A 76 -9.84 -9.77 -0.45
N VAL A 77 -11.10 -9.59 -0.06
CA VAL A 77 -12.22 -9.29 -0.95
C VAL A 77 -12.80 -7.95 -0.52
N ASP A 78 -12.84 -7.00 -1.45
CA ASP A 78 -13.30 -5.63 -1.22
C ASP A 78 -13.73 -5.02 -2.57
N ASP A 79 -14.84 -4.29 -2.60
CA ASP A 79 -15.40 -3.70 -3.83
C ASP A 79 -14.59 -2.51 -4.34
N LYS A 80 -13.75 -1.91 -3.49
CA LYS A 80 -12.84 -0.81 -3.83
C LYS A 80 -11.38 -1.23 -3.94
N ALA A 81 -11.09 -2.53 -3.92
CA ALA A 81 -9.72 -3.03 -4.10
C ALA A 81 -9.32 -3.12 -5.59
N ILE A 82 -8.07 -2.75 -5.85
CA ILE A 82 -7.38 -2.98 -7.12
C ILE A 82 -6.03 -3.66 -6.86
N ARG A 83 -5.64 -4.60 -7.72
CA ARG A 83 -4.33 -5.26 -7.62
C ARG A 83 -3.22 -4.31 -8.07
N PRO A 84 -1.98 -4.46 -7.60
CA PRO A 84 -0.86 -3.60 -8.03
C PRO A 84 -0.70 -3.52 -9.56
N ASP A 85 -0.90 -4.62 -10.27
CA ASP A 85 -0.80 -4.62 -11.74
C ASP A 85 -1.94 -3.85 -12.41
N GLU A 86 -3.15 -3.85 -11.83
CA GLU A 86 -4.26 -3.03 -12.31
C GLU A 86 -3.98 -1.55 -12.03
N PHE A 87 -3.48 -1.24 -10.82
CA PHE A 87 -3.09 0.11 -10.44
C PHE A 87 -2.01 0.71 -11.36
N ALA A 88 -1.00 -0.09 -11.72
CA ALA A 88 0.08 0.34 -12.62
C ALA A 88 -0.42 0.58 -14.06
N LYS A 89 -1.35 -0.25 -14.54
CA LYS A 89 -1.76 -0.27 -15.96
C LYS A 89 -2.97 0.60 -16.28
N LEU A 90 -3.86 0.81 -15.32
CA LEU A 90 -5.10 1.56 -15.52
C LEU A 90 -4.92 3.05 -15.20
N ASP A 91 -5.58 3.91 -15.95
CA ASP A 91 -5.74 5.32 -15.61
C ASP A 91 -6.85 5.52 -14.56
N LEU A 92 -6.97 6.74 -14.03
CA LEU A 92 -7.92 7.05 -12.97
C LEU A 92 -9.38 6.82 -13.41
N PRO A 93 -9.82 7.21 -14.63
CA PRO A 93 -11.16 6.88 -15.13
C PRO A 93 -11.43 5.37 -15.21
N ALA A 94 -10.47 4.57 -15.68
CA ALA A 94 -10.63 3.12 -15.74
C ALA A 94 -10.69 2.49 -14.33
N ILE A 95 -9.89 2.99 -13.38
CA ILE A 95 -9.98 2.58 -11.97
C ILE A 95 -11.37 2.93 -11.41
N HIS A 96 -11.85 4.16 -11.60
CA HIS A 96 -13.18 4.58 -11.15
C HIS A 96 -14.29 3.68 -11.70
N LYS A 97 -14.23 3.36 -13.00
CA LYS A 97 -15.17 2.42 -13.61
C LYS A 97 -15.07 1.01 -13.02
N LEU A 98 -13.85 0.50 -12.81
CA LEU A 98 -13.61 -0.83 -12.26
C LEU A 98 -14.20 -0.98 -10.85
N VAL A 99 -14.01 0.04 -9.99
CA VAL A 99 -14.52 0.03 -8.61
C VAL A 99 -15.95 0.58 -8.48
N GLY A 100 -16.64 0.82 -9.59
CA GLY A 100 -18.01 1.32 -9.60
C GLY A 100 -18.19 2.69 -8.94
N TYR A 101 -17.18 3.57 -9.02
CA TYR A 101 -17.33 4.97 -8.62
C TYR A 101 -18.35 5.66 -9.54
N LYS A 102 -19.36 6.29 -8.94
CA LYS A 102 -20.32 7.15 -9.64
C LYS A 102 -20.01 8.58 -9.20
N SER A 103 -19.72 9.46 -10.17
CA SER A 103 -19.67 10.90 -9.88
C SER A 103 -21.01 11.31 -9.27
N GLN A 104 -20.96 12.10 -8.21
CA GLN A 104 -22.16 12.76 -7.71
C GLN A 104 -22.48 13.89 -8.69
N ASP A 105 -23.46 13.65 -9.56
CA ASP A 105 -24.25 14.70 -10.18
C ASP A 105 -25.42 15.06 -9.24
#